data_AF-A0AAU1XL66-F1
#
_entry.id   AF-A0AAU1XL66-F1
#
_cell.length_a   1.000
_cell.length_b   1.000
_cell.length_c   1.000
_cell.angle_alpha   90.00
_cell.angle_beta   90.00
_cell.angle_gamma   90.00
#
_symmetry.space_group_name_H-M   'P 1'
#
loop_
_entity.id
_entity.type
_entity.pdbx_description
1 polymer ?
#
loop_
_entity_poly.entity_id
_entity_poly.type
_entity_poly.pdbx_seq_one_letter_code
_entity_poly.pdbx_strand_id
1 'polypeptide(L)'
;MVDATGRTSRAPAWLAALGHAAPQVTRYDSRLGYSSRYFEVPEDPARRWHGMYVQGRPDVPRGAVLVPQDGGRWLVTLIGNGEHAPPTDDDGFLDFTRSLRSPALHDAIRGAAPLSSATGFRATANEWRHYERMDRWPAGFVVLGDAACRFNPVYGHGMTVAALAADVLRKEIRDLAPRDVPAAARRIQRRTVAASEVAWQIATSEDLRYAETEGPPADRATRILQRYMSRVMVGANTDPAVSSRFFGVLSLSTSPNALLSPGTVVRVLSEWHLPTTPTATAYPPHHDPPQVRTLQA
;
A
#
# COMPACT_ATOMS: atom_id res chain seq x y z
N MET A 1 -12.37 -20.61 -16.67
CA MET A 1 -10.98 -20.66 -16.19
C MET A 1 -10.62 -19.30 -15.62
N VAL A 2 -9.94 -19.28 -14.46
CA VAL A 2 -9.50 -18.05 -13.81
C VAL A 2 -8.00 -18.14 -13.59
N ASP A 3 -7.23 -17.17 -14.09
CA ASP A 3 -5.82 -17.01 -13.74
C ASP A 3 -5.67 -16.05 -12.56
N ALA A 4 -5.30 -16.63 -11.42
CA ALA A 4 -4.96 -15.93 -10.19
C ALA A 4 -3.54 -16.29 -9.72
N THR A 5 -2.66 -16.73 -10.62
CA THR A 5 -1.29 -17.19 -10.29
C THR A 5 -0.32 -16.04 -9.96
N GLY A 6 -0.79 -14.80 -10.02
CA GLY A 6 -0.06 -13.61 -9.59
C GLY A 6 1.11 -13.24 -10.51
N ARG A 7 2.26 -12.96 -9.90
CA ARG A 7 3.43 -12.37 -10.59
C ARG A 7 4.08 -13.28 -11.63
N THR A 8 3.84 -14.58 -11.54
CA THR A 8 4.35 -15.58 -12.48
C THR A 8 3.32 -15.99 -13.53
N SER A 9 2.21 -15.23 -13.65
CA SER A 9 1.16 -15.48 -14.64
C SER A 9 1.71 -15.60 -16.05
N ARG A 10 1.21 -16.64 -16.74
CA ARG A 10 1.50 -16.92 -18.15
C ARG A 10 0.36 -16.46 -19.07
N ALA A 11 -0.64 -15.73 -18.55
CA ALA A 11 -1.79 -15.26 -19.33
C ALA A 11 -1.40 -14.52 -20.62
N PRO A 12 -0.40 -13.61 -20.65
CA PRO A 12 0.02 -12.97 -21.90
C PRO A 12 0.50 -13.99 -22.96
N ALA A 13 1.25 -15.02 -22.54
CA ALA A 13 1.73 -16.06 -23.44
C ALA A 13 0.60 -16.96 -23.94
N TRP A 14 -0.36 -17.33 -23.07
CA TRP A 14 -1.54 -18.09 -23.48
C TRP A 14 -2.41 -17.31 -24.47
N LEU A 15 -2.63 -16.02 -24.23
CA LEU A 15 -3.39 -15.14 -25.13
C LEU A 15 -2.70 -15.04 -26.50
N ALA A 16 -1.38 -14.85 -26.52
CA ALA A 16 -0.60 -14.82 -27.76
C ALA A 16 -0.70 -16.14 -28.54
N ALA A 17 -0.59 -17.29 -27.85
CA ALA A 17 -0.73 -18.62 -28.46
C ALA A 17 -2.14 -18.85 -29.05
N LEU A 18 -3.17 -18.17 -28.52
CA LEU A 18 -4.54 -18.18 -29.04
C LEU A 18 -4.78 -17.11 -30.13
N GLY A 19 -3.74 -16.40 -30.59
CA GLY A 19 -3.84 -15.39 -31.63
C GLY A 19 -4.43 -14.06 -31.17
N HIS A 20 -4.41 -13.77 -29.85
CA HIS A 20 -4.75 -12.44 -29.32
C HIS A 20 -3.51 -11.56 -29.22
N ALA A 21 -3.70 -10.24 -29.33
CA ALA A 21 -2.63 -9.28 -29.08
C ALA A 21 -2.19 -9.32 -27.61
N ALA A 22 -0.92 -8.98 -27.35
CA ALA A 22 -0.45 -8.78 -25.97
C ALA A 22 -1.21 -7.59 -25.33
N PRO A 23 -1.55 -7.67 -24.03
CA PRO A 23 -2.17 -6.54 -23.35
C PRO A 23 -1.18 -5.36 -23.30
N GLN A 24 -1.67 -4.14 -23.48
CA GLN A 24 -0.89 -2.95 -23.17
C GLN A 24 -0.50 -2.98 -21.68
N VAL A 25 0.73 -2.61 -21.36
CA VAL A 25 1.22 -2.55 -19.98
C VAL A 25 1.53 -1.10 -19.61
N THR A 26 0.94 -0.61 -18.52
CA THR A 26 1.43 0.60 -17.85
C THR A 26 2.30 0.18 -16.68
N ARG A 27 3.51 0.74 -16.58
CA ARG A 27 4.48 0.42 -15.53
C ARG A 27 4.97 1.69 -14.86
N TYR A 28 5.07 1.62 -13.53
CA TYR A 28 5.74 2.62 -12.69
C TYR A 28 6.76 1.91 -11.80
N ASP A 29 8.02 2.30 -11.88
CA ASP A 29 9.10 1.71 -11.11
C ASP A 29 9.86 2.77 -10.32
N SER A 30 9.58 2.85 -9.03
CA SER A 30 10.29 3.73 -8.10
C SER A 30 11.60 3.13 -7.56
N ARG A 31 12.04 2.00 -8.15
CA ARG A 31 13.22 1.23 -7.77
C ARG A 31 13.24 0.88 -6.29
N LEU A 32 12.06 0.62 -5.72
CA LEU A 32 11.91 0.35 -4.30
C LEU A 32 12.49 -1.02 -3.93
N GLY A 33 13.20 -1.05 -2.81
CA GLY A 33 13.60 -2.27 -2.13
C GLY A 33 13.08 -2.28 -0.71
N TYR A 34 12.74 -3.46 -0.19
CA TYR A 34 12.47 -3.63 1.22
C TYR A 34 13.22 -4.83 1.81
N SER A 35 13.43 -4.77 3.12
CA SER A 35 14.07 -5.83 3.90
C SER A 35 13.24 -6.04 5.15
N SER A 36 12.77 -7.27 5.37
CA SER A 36 11.85 -7.59 6.46
C SER A 36 12.47 -8.59 7.43
N ARG A 37 12.22 -8.39 8.73
CA ARG A 37 12.73 -9.23 9.82
C ARG A 37 11.73 -9.31 10.96
N TYR A 38 11.63 -10.47 11.59
CA TYR A 38 10.82 -10.63 12.80
C TYR A 38 11.64 -10.28 14.05
N PHE A 39 10.97 -9.66 15.03
CA PHE A 39 11.54 -9.32 16.34
C PHE A 39 10.60 -9.75 17.46
N GLU A 40 11.17 -10.09 18.61
CA GLU A 40 10.42 -10.19 19.85
C GLU A 40 9.85 -8.81 20.23
N VAL A 41 8.72 -8.80 20.93
CA VAL A 41 8.14 -7.58 21.49
C VAL A 41 8.72 -7.38 22.89
N PRO A 42 9.57 -6.36 23.12
CA PRO A 42 10.07 -6.09 24.46
C PRO A 42 8.93 -5.69 25.38
N GLU A 43 8.96 -6.11 26.64
CA GLU A 43 8.06 -5.57 27.65
C GLU A 43 8.33 -4.08 27.84
N ASP A 44 7.28 -3.28 27.72
CA ASP A 44 7.36 -1.84 27.91
C ASP A 44 6.00 -1.34 28.41
N PRO A 45 5.83 -1.17 29.73
CA PRO A 45 4.57 -0.68 30.31
C PRO A 45 4.29 0.79 29.95
N ALA A 46 5.29 1.52 29.43
CA ALA A 46 5.12 2.89 28.95
C ALA A 46 4.70 2.97 27.47
N ARG A 47 4.71 1.85 26.74
CA ARG A 47 4.26 1.82 25.33
C ARG A 47 2.78 2.20 25.22
N ARG A 48 2.46 3.12 24.31
CA ARG A 48 1.09 3.61 24.01
C ARG A 48 0.66 3.38 22.56
N TRP A 49 1.52 2.77 21.76
CA TRP A 49 1.31 2.49 20.34
C TRP A 49 1.38 0.98 20.08
N HIS A 50 0.73 0.51 19.02
CA HIS A 50 0.70 -0.90 18.65
C HIS A 50 1.53 -1.21 17.40
N GLY A 51 1.72 -0.23 16.51
CA GLY A 51 2.59 -0.32 15.35
C GLY A 51 3.13 1.07 14.98
N MET A 52 4.06 1.11 14.04
CA MET A 52 4.66 2.34 13.55
C MET A 52 4.76 2.34 12.02
N TYR A 53 4.55 3.51 11.43
CA TYR A 53 4.79 3.76 10.01
C TYR A 53 5.65 5.02 9.86
N VAL A 54 6.94 4.82 9.57
CA VAL A 54 7.88 5.92 9.28
C VAL A 54 7.94 6.06 7.77
N GLN A 55 7.16 7.00 7.23
CA GLN A 55 7.12 7.24 5.79
C GLN A 55 8.41 7.93 5.30
N GLY A 56 9.04 7.34 4.28
CA GLY A 56 10.11 7.99 3.51
C GLY A 56 9.62 9.26 2.81
N ARG A 57 10.56 10.15 2.46
CA ARG A 57 10.31 11.35 1.68
C ARG A 57 11.32 11.44 0.54
N PRO A 58 11.09 12.24 -0.51
CA PRO A 58 12.08 12.39 -1.58
C PRO A 58 13.46 12.88 -1.08
N ASP A 59 13.50 13.70 -0.02
CA ASP A 59 14.74 14.18 0.63
C ASP A 59 15.42 13.14 1.53
N VAL A 60 14.64 12.20 2.09
CA VAL A 60 15.12 11.08 2.89
C VAL A 60 14.37 9.82 2.45
N PRO A 61 14.77 9.17 1.33
CA PRO A 61 14.02 8.10 0.68
C PRO A 61 14.21 6.76 1.41
N ARG A 62 14.14 6.80 2.74
CA ARG A 62 14.25 5.69 3.67
C ARG A 62 13.08 5.74 4.63
N GLY A 63 12.38 4.62 4.75
CA GLY A 63 11.22 4.45 5.61
C GLY A 63 11.26 3.10 6.29
N ALA A 64 10.31 2.89 7.19
CA ALA A 64 10.14 1.60 7.84
C ALA A 64 8.72 1.43 8.39
N VAL A 65 8.29 0.18 8.49
CA VAL A 65 7.03 -0.23 9.08
C VAL A 65 7.29 -1.25 10.15
N LEU A 66 6.65 -1.09 11.30
CA LEU A 66 6.62 -2.08 12.36
C LEU A 66 5.15 -2.42 12.59
N VAL A 67 4.79 -3.69 12.36
CA VAL A 67 3.44 -4.20 12.61
C VAL A 67 3.47 -5.35 13.61
N PRO A 68 2.53 -5.37 14.58
CA PRO A 68 2.35 -6.53 15.43
C PRO A 68 1.82 -7.69 14.61
N GLN A 69 2.27 -8.89 14.96
CA GLN A 69 1.89 -10.15 14.33
C GLN A 69 1.53 -11.16 15.42
N ASP A 70 0.74 -12.16 15.04
CA ASP A 70 0.37 -13.25 15.93
C ASP A 70 1.61 -13.93 16.54
N GLY A 71 1.46 -14.38 17.78
CA GLY A 71 2.54 -15.01 18.56
C GLY A 71 3.44 -14.02 19.29
N GLY A 72 2.98 -12.78 19.53
CA GLY A 72 3.73 -11.82 20.37
C GLY A 72 5.03 -11.34 19.73
N ARG A 73 5.02 -11.12 18.41
CA ARG A 73 6.18 -10.69 17.62
C ARG A 73 5.86 -9.47 16.77
N TRP A 74 6.90 -8.73 16.40
CA TRP A 74 6.82 -7.67 15.40
C TRP A 74 7.38 -8.14 14.07
N LEU A 75 6.74 -7.75 12.97
CA LEU A 75 7.36 -7.73 11.66
C LEU A 75 7.84 -6.31 11.38
N VAL A 76 9.15 -6.15 11.23
CA VAL A 76 9.78 -4.88 10.87
C VAL A 76 10.19 -4.96 9.41
N THR A 77 9.74 -4.00 8.61
CA THR A 77 10.09 -3.88 7.19
C THR A 77 10.75 -2.54 6.96
N LEU A 78 12.03 -2.55 6.60
CA LEU A 78 12.77 -1.39 6.12
C LEU A 78 12.45 -1.17 4.65
N ILE A 79 12.41 0.09 4.24
CA ILE A 79 12.02 0.50 2.90
C ILE A 79 13.04 1.55 2.41
N GLY A 80 13.48 1.42 1.16
CA GLY A 80 14.21 2.50 0.51
C GLY A 80 14.13 2.43 -1.00
N ASN A 81 14.33 3.57 -1.65
CA ASN A 81 14.23 3.72 -3.09
C ASN A 81 15.61 3.85 -3.75
N GLY A 82 15.79 3.25 -4.93
CA GLY A 82 17.02 3.36 -5.71
C GLY A 82 18.24 2.86 -4.93
N GLU A 83 19.26 3.72 -4.82
CA GLU A 83 20.50 3.43 -4.07
C GLU A 83 20.30 3.29 -2.56
N HIS A 84 19.11 3.64 -2.04
CA HIS A 84 18.76 3.53 -0.62
C HIS A 84 18.12 2.19 -0.25
N ALA A 85 18.15 1.19 -1.13
CA ALA A 85 17.61 -0.13 -0.82
C ALA A 85 18.22 -0.70 0.48
N PRO A 86 17.40 -1.19 1.43
CA PRO A 86 17.87 -1.61 2.74
C PRO A 86 18.69 -2.90 2.67
N PRO A 87 19.73 -3.04 3.50
CA PRO A 87 20.55 -4.26 3.56
C PRO A 87 19.77 -5.47 4.07
N THR A 88 20.36 -6.65 3.92
CA THR A 88 19.81 -7.94 4.39
C THR A 88 20.71 -8.64 5.41
N ASP A 89 21.86 -8.06 5.72
CA ASP A 89 22.69 -8.45 6.87
C ASP A 89 22.20 -7.79 8.16
N ASP A 90 22.52 -8.42 9.29
CA ASP A 90 21.97 -8.06 10.59
C ASP A 90 22.44 -6.68 11.09
N ASP A 91 23.73 -6.39 10.97
CA ASP A 91 24.32 -5.12 11.41
C ASP A 91 23.80 -3.96 10.55
N GLY A 92 23.81 -4.14 9.22
CA GLY A 92 23.26 -3.19 8.28
C GLY A 92 21.77 -2.91 8.52
N PHE A 93 20.98 -3.92 8.92
CA PHE A 93 19.56 -3.73 9.22
C PHE A 93 19.36 -2.73 10.36
N LEU A 94 20.10 -2.89 11.46
CA LEU A 94 19.98 -1.99 12.60
C LEU A 94 20.58 -0.60 12.29
N ASP A 95 21.71 -0.54 11.58
CA ASP A 95 22.32 0.71 11.14
C ASP A 95 21.39 1.53 10.23
N PHE A 96 20.67 0.86 9.33
CA PHE A 96 19.69 1.50 8.46
C PHE A 96 18.61 2.22 9.27
N THR A 97 18.14 1.64 10.38
CA THR A 97 17.11 2.27 11.22
C THR A 97 17.56 3.59 11.85
N ARG A 98 18.87 3.78 12.09
CA ARG A 98 19.42 5.05 12.58
C ARG A 98 19.38 6.17 11.54
N SER A 99 19.30 5.81 10.26
CA SER A 99 19.22 6.76 9.15
C SER A 99 17.80 7.19 8.82
N LEU A 100 16.80 6.65 9.53
CA LEU A 100 15.42 7.08 9.38
C LEU A 100 15.24 8.49 9.92
N ARG A 101 14.30 9.23 9.32
CA ARG A 101 13.90 10.59 9.77
C ARG A 101 13.31 10.66 11.19
N SER A 102 13.06 9.52 11.84
CA SER A 102 12.55 9.43 13.20
C SER A 102 13.29 8.33 13.96
N PRO A 103 13.75 8.60 15.19
CA PRO A 103 14.45 7.59 15.99
C PRO A 103 13.50 6.53 16.56
N ALA A 104 12.19 6.76 16.56
CA ALA A 104 11.20 5.94 17.27
C ALA A 104 11.25 4.45 16.91
N LEU A 105 11.48 4.13 15.63
CA LEU A 105 11.58 2.72 15.21
C LEU A 105 12.91 2.10 15.62
N HIS A 106 14.02 2.84 15.55
CA HIS A 106 15.31 2.37 16.06
C HIS A 106 15.22 2.10 17.57
N ASP A 107 14.68 3.05 18.33
CA ASP A 107 14.54 2.94 19.78
C ASP A 107 13.64 1.78 20.19
N ALA A 108 12.58 1.51 19.41
CA ALA A 108 11.70 0.37 19.67
C ALA A 108 12.40 -0.98 19.53
N ILE A 109 13.37 -1.13 18.61
CA ILE A 109 13.95 -2.43 18.27
C ILE A 109 15.41 -2.62 18.68
N ARG A 110 16.12 -1.56 19.09
CA ARG A 110 17.57 -1.63 19.39
C ARG A 110 17.95 -2.60 20.51
N GLY A 111 17.00 -2.95 21.38
CA GLY A 111 17.16 -3.97 22.43
C GLY A 111 16.30 -5.21 22.23
N ALA A 112 15.56 -5.30 21.11
CA ALA A 112 14.69 -6.44 20.82
C ALA A 112 15.48 -7.58 20.18
N ALA A 113 15.23 -8.81 20.63
CA ALA A 113 15.86 -9.98 20.03
C ALA A 113 15.26 -10.25 18.63
N PRO A 114 16.09 -10.45 17.59
CA PRO A 114 15.59 -10.85 16.29
C PRO A 114 15.18 -12.33 16.26
N LEU A 115 14.05 -12.62 15.63
CA LEU A 115 13.47 -13.96 15.52
C LEU A 115 13.70 -14.62 14.15
N SER A 116 14.27 -13.89 13.19
CA SER A 116 14.61 -14.39 11.86
C SER A 116 15.83 -13.66 11.30
N SER A 117 16.42 -14.18 10.23
CA SER A 117 17.27 -13.37 9.35
C SER A 117 16.44 -12.32 8.60
N ALA A 118 17.09 -11.28 8.10
CA ALA A 118 16.43 -10.29 7.25
C ALA A 118 16.27 -10.84 5.82
N THR A 119 15.07 -10.65 5.24
CA THR A 119 14.76 -11.09 3.88
C THR A 119 14.47 -9.89 2.99
N GLY A 120 15.22 -9.77 1.90
CA GLY A 120 15.10 -8.67 0.94
C GLY A 120 14.18 -8.99 -0.24
N PHE A 121 13.52 -7.96 -0.75
CA PHE A 121 12.77 -8.01 -2.01
C PHE A 121 12.93 -6.72 -2.81
N ARG A 122 13.04 -6.83 -4.14
CA ARG A 122 13.38 -5.71 -5.06
C ARG A 122 12.50 -5.59 -6.30
N ALA A 123 11.64 -6.58 -6.58
CA ALA A 123 10.78 -6.54 -7.75
C ALA A 123 9.48 -5.77 -7.45
N THR A 124 9.55 -4.46 -7.20
CA THR A 124 8.43 -3.71 -6.59
C THR A 124 7.70 -2.77 -7.54
N ALA A 125 7.96 -2.83 -8.84
CA ALA A 125 7.26 -1.98 -9.80
C ALA A 125 5.73 -2.23 -9.78
N ASN A 126 4.97 -1.16 -9.91
CA ASN A 126 3.55 -1.26 -10.22
C ASN A 126 3.41 -1.59 -11.71
N GLU A 127 2.61 -2.60 -12.04
CA GLU A 127 2.31 -2.97 -13.43
C GLU A 127 0.84 -3.26 -13.61
N TRP A 128 0.19 -2.55 -14.52
CA TRP A 128 -1.16 -2.83 -14.94
C TRP A 128 -1.15 -3.40 -16.35
N ARG A 129 -1.52 -4.68 -16.48
CA ARG A 129 -1.81 -5.30 -17.78
C ARG A 129 -3.25 -4.99 -18.15
N HIS A 130 -3.43 -4.13 -19.16
CA HIS A 130 -4.72 -3.58 -19.55
C HIS A 130 -5.59 -4.57 -20.34
N TYR A 131 -5.92 -5.70 -19.73
CA TYR A 131 -6.82 -6.72 -20.29
C TYR A 131 -8.22 -6.17 -20.58
N GLU A 132 -8.67 -5.16 -19.83
CA GLU A 132 -9.95 -4.49 -20.02
C GLU A 132 -10.03 -3.75 -21.38
N ARG A 133 -8.88 -3.37 -21.94
CA ARG A 133 -8.73 -2.60 -23.20
C ARG A 133 -8.52 -3.45 -24.45
N MET A 134 -8.21 -4.74 -24.33
CA MET A 134 -7.95 -5.60 -25.50
C MET A 134 -9.20 -5.75 -26.38
N ASP A 135 -9.17 -5.60 -27.70
CA ASP A 135 -10.42 -5.69 -28.50
C ASP A 135 -11.07 -7.08 -28.46
N ARG A 136 -10.27 -8.13 -28.66
CA ARG A 136 -10.71 -9.53 -28.64
C ARG A 136 -10.36 -10.18 -27.30
N TRP A 137 -11.34 -10.80 -26.64
CA TRP A 137 -11.16 -11.50 -25.36
C TRP A 137 -11.69 -12.93 -25.45
N PRO A 138 -10.94 -13.95 -24.99
CA PRO A 138 -11.41 -15.34 -25.04
C PRO A 138 -12.60 -15.57 -24.12
N ALA A 139 -13.56 -16.35 -24.61
CA ALA A 139 -14.72 -16.76 -23.82
C ALA A 139 -14.29 -17.62 -22.62
N GLY A 140 -14.92 -17.41 -21.46
CA GLY A 140 -14.69 -18.22 -20.26
C GLY A 140 -13.34 -18.05 -19.56
N PHE A 141 -12.55 -17.02 -19.92
CA PHE A 141 -11.26 -16.72 -19.28
C PHE A 141 -11.30 -15.38 -18.53
N VAL A 142 -10.75 -15.36 -17.31
CA VAL A 142 -10.64 -14.18 -16.47
C VAL A 142 -9.27 -14.16 -15.79
N VAL A 143 -8.65 -12.99 -15.70
CA VAL A 143 -7.37 -12.77 -15.00
C VAL A 143 -7.59 -11.79 -13.85
N LEU A 144 -7.10 -12.11 -12.65
CA LEU A 144 -7.28 -11.28 -11.45
C LEU A 144 -6.05 -11.26 -10.53
N GLY A 145 -6.06 -10.33 -9.56
CA GLY A 145 -4.96 -10.11 -8.62
C GLY A 145 -3.68 -9.64 -9.34
N ASP A 146 -2.52 -10.03 -8.80
CA ASP A 146 -1.19 -9.69 -9.36
C ASP A 146 -0.96 -10.21 -10.81
N ALA A 147 -1.81 -11.09 -11.33
CA ALA A 147 -1.76 -11.48 -12.73
C ALA A 147 -2.26 -10.36 -13.66
N ALA A 148 -3.21 -9.54 -13.18
CA ALA A 148 -3.80 -8.40 -13.90
C ALA A 148 -3.16 -7.06 -13.50
N CYS A 149 -3.07 -6.78 -12.22
CA CYS A 149 -2.55 -5.51 -11.69
C CYS A 149 -1.65 -5.79 -10.49
N ARG A 150 -0.35 -5.49 -10.63
CA ARG A 150 0.69 -5.66 -9.62
C ARG A 150 0.95 -4.33 -8.97
N PHE A 151 1.10 -4.37 -7.65
CA PHE A 151 1.42 -3.19 -6.86
C PHE A 151 2.81 -3.28 -6.27
N ASN A 152 3.38 -2.11 -6.03
CA ASN A 152 4.44 -1.92 -5.07
C ASN A 152 3.93 -2.37 -3.68
N PRO A 153 4.53 -3.42 -3.09
CA PRO A 153 3.99 -4.05 -1.88
C PRO A 153 4.11 -3.16 -0.64
N VAL A 154 4.87 -2.06 -0.69
CA VAL A 154 5.00 -1.10 0.41
C VAL A 154 3.66 -0.52 0.87
N TYR A 155 2.67 -0.47 -0.02
CA TYR A 155 1.33 0.06 0.28
C TYR A 155 0.38 -0.97 0.89
N GLY A 156 0.75 -2.26 0.92
CA GLY A 156 -0.05 -3.31 1.56
C GLY A 156 -1.38 -3.64 0.86
N HIS A 157 -1.59 -3.23 -0.39
CA HIS A 157 -2.89 -3.36 -1.06
C HIS A 157 -3.16 -4.69 -1.77
N GLY A 158 -2.13 -5.46 -2.12
CA GLY A 158 -2.25 -6.60 -3.03
C GLY A 158 -3.30 -7.64 -2.61
N MET A 159 -3.29 -8.08 -1.35
CA MET A 159 -4.27 -9.06 -0.84
C MET A 159 -5.69 -8.50 -0.83
N THR A 160 -5.86 -7.25 -0.38
CA THR A 160 -7.17 -6.59 -0.34
C THR A 160 -7.75 -6.43 -1.75
N VAL A 161 -6.95 -5.99 -2.72
CA VAL A 161 -7.39 -5.87 -4.12
C VAL A 161 -7.74 -7.23 -4.70
N ALA A 162 -6.95 -8.28 -4.44
CA ALA A 162 -7.26 -9.63 -4.89
C ALA A 162 -8.59 -10.13 -4.32
N ALA A 163 -8.87 -9.88 -3.04
CA ALA A 163 -10.14 -10.22 -2.40
C ALA A 163 -11.33 -9.44 -3.00
N LEU A 164 -11.17 -8.12 -3.21
CA LEU A 164 -12.19 -7.28 -3.86
C LEU A 164 -12.47 -7.74 -5.29
N ALA A 165 -11.42 -8.07 -6.06
CA ALA A 165 -11.54 -8.60 -7.42
C ALA A 165 -12.28 -9.95 -7.44
N ALA A 166 -12.00 -10.84 -6.48
CA ALA A 166 -12.69 -12.12 -6.33
C ALA A 166 -14.17 -11.95 -5.93
N ASP A 167 -14.49 -10.99 -5.07
CA ASP A 167 -15.88 -10.67 -4.72
C ASP A 167 -16.67 -10.09 -5.90
N VAL A 168 -16.04 -9.22 -6.71
CA VAL A 168 -16.64 -8.74 -7.97
C VAL A 168 -16.88 -9.89 -8.94
N LEU A 169 -15.91 -10.79 -9.11
CA LEU A 169 -16.08 -11.99 -9.93
C LEU A 169 -17.27 -12.83 -9.44
N ARG A 170 -17.37 -13.09 -8.13
CA ARG A 170 -18.48 -13.82 -7.52
C ARG A 170 -19.83 -13.15 -7.85
N LYS A 171 -19.94 -11.84 -7.71
CA LYS A 171 -21.16 -11.08 -7.99
C LYS A 171 -21.57 -11.16 -9.46
N GLU A 172 -20.62 -11.05 -10.39
CA GLU A 172 -20.90 -11.08 -11.83
C GLU A 172 -21.34 -12.46 -12.34
N ILE A 173 -20.93 -13.56 -11.68
CA ILE A 173 -21.31 -14.92 -12.07
C ILE A 173 -22.52 -15.47 -11.31
N ARG A 174 -22.85 -14.92 -10.13
CA ARG A 174 -23.87 -15.47 -9.22
C ARG A 174 -25.23 -15.68 -9.88
N ASP A 175 -25.64 -14.73 -10.70
CA ASP A 175 -27.00 -14.68 -11.27
C ASP A 175 -27.03 -15.20 -12.73
N LEU A 176 -25.91 -15.76 -13.23
CA LEU A 176 -25.81 -16.34 -14.57
C LEU A 176 -25.98 -17.85 -14.53
N ALA A 177 -26.65 -18.43 -15.54
CA ALA A 177 -26.57 -19.87 -15.73
C ALA A 177 -25.13 -20.26 -16.13
N PRO A 178 -24.63 -21.45 -15.73
CA PRO A 178 -23.26 -21.86 -16.04
C PRO A 178 -22.88 -21.78 -17.53
N ARG A 179 -23.84 -22.05 -18.42
CA ARG A 179 -23.68 -21.95 -19.88
C ARG A 179 -23.47 -20.52 -20.40
N ASP A 180 -23.91 -19.52 -19.66
CA ASP A 180 -23.86 -18.11 -20.06
C ASP A 180 -22.57 -17.40 -19.56
N VAL A 181 -21.90 -17.98 -18.56
CA VAL A 181 -20.66 -17.43 -17.98
C VAL A 181 -19.56 -17.20 -19.02
N PRO A 182 -19.28 -18.14 -19.97
CA PRO A 182 -18.24 -17.92 -20.96
C PRO A 182 -18.48 -16.69 -21.84
N ALA A 183 -19.73 -16.44 -22.24
CA ALA A 183 -20.10 -15.27 -23.04
C ALA A 183 -19.96 -13.95 -22.25
N ALA A 184 -20.12 -14.00 -20.92
CA ALA A 184 -19.96 -12.86 -20.03
C ALA A 184 -18.50 -12.51 -19.70
N ALA A 185 -17.52 -13.34 -20.09
CA ALA A 185 -16.12 -13.22 -19.68
C ALA A 185 -15.51 -11.83 -19.90
N ARG A 186 -15.87 -11.16 -21.01
CA ARG A 186 -15.36 -9.80 -21.27
C ARG A 186 -15.88 -8.77 -20.26
N ARG A 187 -17.18 -8.83 -19.93
CA ARG A 187 -17.78 -7.95 -18.92
C ARG A 187 -17.16 -8.21 -17.56
N ILE A 188 -17.03 -9.49 -17.19
CA ILE A 188 -16.41 -9.93 -15.94
C ILE A 188 -14.98 -9.40 -15.84
N GLN A 189 -14.15 -9.57 -16.88
CA GLN A 189 -12.77 -9.08 -16.90
C GLN A 189 -12.70 -7.58 -16.63
N ARG A 190 -13.53 -6.77 -17.31
CA ARG A 190 -13.56 -5.31 -17.11
C ARG A 190 -13.92 -4.94 -15.67
N ARG A 191 -14.93 -5.60 -15.09
CA ARG A 191 -15.40 -5.36 -13.73
C ARG A 191 -14.38 -5.77 -12.68
N THR A 192 -13.79 -6.95 -12.83
CA THR A 192 -12.79 -7.48 -11.90
C THR A 192 -11.52 -6.63 -11.89
N VAL A 193 -11.05 -6.16 -13.05
CA VAL A 193 -9.87 -5.28 -13.13
C VAL A 193 -10.14 -3.90 -12.55
N ALA A 194 -11.36 -3.35 -12.71
CA ALA A 194 -11.73 -2.06 -12.12
C ALA A 194 -11.61 -2.03 -10.59
N ALA A 195 -11.67 -3.18 -9.91
CA ALA A 195 -11.41 -3.27 -8.46
C ALA A 195 -9.99 -2.82 -8.06
N SER A 196 -9.06 -2.77 -9.02
CA SER A 196 -7.67 -2.33 -8.83
C SER A 196 -7.49 -0.81 -8.95
N GLU A 197 -8.47 -0.08 -9.49
CA GLU A 197 -8.33 1.34 -9.86
C GLU A 197 -7.90 2.23 -8.69
N VAL A 198 -8.56 2.09 -7.54
CA VAL A 198 -8.29 2.93 -6.36
C VAL A 198 -6.89 2.68 -5.82
N ALA A 199 -6.51 1.42 -5.63
CA ALA A 199 -5.18 1.05 -5.15
C ALA A 199 -4.09 1.50 -6.15
N TRP A 200 -4.36 1.38 -7.45
CA TRP A 200 -3.43 1.81 -8.50
C TRP A 200 -3.18 3.32 -8.46
N GLN A 201 -4.25 4.11 -8.35
CA GLN A 201 -4.16 5.56 -8.23
C GLN A 201 -3.34 5.97 -7.01
N ILE A 202 -3.56 5.34 -5.86
CA ILE A 202 -2.82 5.62 -4.62
C ILE A 202 -1.33 5.27 -4.81
N ALA A 203 -1.04 4.02 -5.23
CA ALA A 203 0.32 3.52 -5.33
C ALA A 203 1.17 4.32 -6.33
N THR A 204 0.64 4.54 -7.54
CA THR A 204 1.36 5.29 -8.59
C THR A 204 1.52 6.78 -8.24
N SER A 205 0.52 7.40 -7.61
CA SER A 205 0.62 8.80 -7.17
C SER A 205 1.69 8.99 -6.10
N GLU A 206 1.86 8.04 -5.18
CA GLU A 206 2.89 8.13 -4.14
C GLU A 206 4.28 7.80 -4.70
N ASP A 207 4.43 6.82 -5.59
CA ASP A 207 5.70 6.52 -6.26
C ASP A 207 6.19 7.68 -7.14
N LEU A 208 5.28 8.42 -7.77
CA LEU A 208 5.60 9.62 -8.57
C LEU A 208 6.12 10.82 -7.74
N ARG A 209 6.19 10.71 -6.41
CA ARG A 209 6.87 11.71 -5.58
C ARG A 209 8.39 11.61 -5.68
N TYR A 210 8.92 10.46 -6.07
CA TYR A 210 10.35 10.23 -6.24
C TYR A 210 10.76 10.58 -7.68
N ALA A 211 11.76 11.44 -7.81
CA ALA A 211 12.21 11.96 -9.11
C ALA A 211 12.79 10.87 -10.03
N GLU A 212 13.32 9.80 -9.44
CA GLU A 212 13.92 8.66 -10.15
C GLU A 212 12.89 7.62 -10.61
N THR A 213 11.59 7.82 -10.32
CA THR A 213 10.54 6.89 -10.72
C THR A 213 10.41 6.82 -12.24
N GLU A 214 10.60 5.63 -12.80
CA GLU A 214 10.40 5.35 -14.21
C GLU A 214 8.91 5.16 -14.49
N GLY A 215 8.34 5.91 -15.43
CA GLY A 215 6.95 5.80 -15.83
C GLY A 215 6.41 7.10 -16.43
N PRO A 216 5.12 7.12 -16.82
CA PRO A 216 4.49 8.35 -17.27
C PRO A 216 4.56 9.45 -16.19
N PRO A 217 4.95 10.69 -16.52
CA PRO A 217 5.12 11.73 -15.52
C PRO A 217 3.80 12.11 -14.85
N ALA A 218 3.87 12.55 -13.59
CA ALA A 218 2.71 13.09 -12.90
C ALA A 218 2.11 14.28 -13.69
N ASP A 219 0.79 14.30 -13.82
CA ASP A 219 0.10 15.45 -14.39
C ASP A 219 -0.08 16.58 -13.35
N ARG A 220 -0.72 17.68 -13.74
CA ARG A 220 -0.97 18.80 -12.81
C ARG A 220 -1.93 18.42 -11.68
N ALA A 221 -2.93 17.58 -11.94
CA ALA A 221 -3.91 17.16 -10.94
C ALA A 221 -3.25 16.26 -9.89
N THR A 222 -2.43 15.29 -10.30
CA THR A 222 -1.63 14.43 -9.42
C THR A 222 -0.75 15.27 -8.49
N ARG A 223 -0.05 16.29 -9.02
CA ARG A 223 0.79 17.18 -8.20
C ARG A 223 -0.01 17.98 -7.16
N ILE A 224 -1.21 18.45 -7.52
CA ILE A 224 -2.10 19.15 -6.57
C ILE A 224 -2.55 18.18 -5.48
N LEU A 225 -2.97 16.97 -5.85
CA LEU A 225 -3.39 15.94 -4.91
C LEU A 225 -2.26 15.54 -3.96
N GLN A 226 -1.03 15.35 -4.46
CA GLN A 226 0.14 15.05 -3.63
C GLN A 226 0.41 16.13 -2.57
N ARG A 227 0.30 17.42 -2.94
CA ARG A 227 0.44 18.54 -2.00
C ARG A 227 -0.65 18.51 -0.93
N TYR A 228 -1.90 18.27 -1.34
CA TYR A 228 -3.01 18.11 -0.40
C TYR A 228 -2.79 16.93 0.56
N MET A 229 -2.42 15.76 0.03
CA MET A 229 -2.15 14.55 0.81
C MET A 229 -1.00 14.73 1.81
N SER A 230 0.00 15.55 1.48
CA SER A 230 1.08 15.88 2.42
C SER A 230 0.54 16.60 3.67
N ARG A 231 -0.48 17.44 3.52
CA ARG A 231 -1.18 18.09 4.65
C ARG A 231 -2.09 17.12 5.40
N VAL A 232 -2.80 16.24 4.68
CA VAL A 232 -3.61 15.16 5.30
C VAL A 232 -2.75 14.31 6.22
N MET A 233 -1.55 13.91 5.78
CA MET A 233 -0.63 13.10 6.58
C MET A 233 -0.15 13.82 7.84
N VAL A 234 0.14 15.11 7.74
CA VAL A 234 0.48 15.93 8.91
C VAL A 234 -0.70 15.98 9.88
N GLY A 235 -1.90 16.31 9.41
CA GLY A 235 -3.10 16.35 10.23
C GLY A 235 -3.49 14.99 10.84
N ALA A 236 -3.23 13.88 10.14
CA ALA A 236 -3.49 12.53 10.63
C ALA A 236 -2.67 12.14 11.87
N ASN A 237 -1.57 12.87 12.17
CA ASN A 237 -0.78 12.65 13.39
C ASN A 237 -1.43 13.26 14.65
N THR A 238 -2.35 14.21 14.50
CA THR A 238 -2.90 14.99 15.64
C THR A 238 -4.41 15.10 15.69
N ASP A 239 -5.12 14.91 14.57
CA ASP A 239 -6.58 14.90 14.51
C ASP A 239 -7.08 13.46 14.29
N PRO A 240 -7.72 12.84 15.32
CA PRO A 240 -8.28 11.49 15.20
C PRO A 240 -9.27 11.30 14.05
N ALA A 241 -10.02 12.34 13.66
CA ALA A 241 -10.97 12.24 12.55
C ALA A 241 -10.26 12.20 11.19
N VAL A 242 -9.18 12.98 11.03
CA VAL A 242 -8.34 12.92 9.83
C VAL A 242 -7.58 11.59 9.79
N SER A 243 -7.04 11.16 10.93
CA SER A 243 -6.35 9.89 11.10
C SER A 243 -7.22 8.70 10.70
N SER A 244 -8.45 8.63 11.25
CA SER A 244 -9.42 7.58 10.95
C SER A 244 -9.74 7.50 9.46
N ARG A 245 -9.98 8.64 8.80
CA ARG A 245 -10.26 8.69 7.36
C ARG A 245 -9.04 8.31 6.53
N PHE A 246 -7.85 8.79 6.90
CA PHE A 246 -6.60 8.47 6.22
C PHE A 246 -6.32 6.97 6.27
N PHE A 247 -6.37 6.36 7.45
CA PHE A 247 -6.15 4.92 7.60
C PHE A 247 -7.28 4.10 6.94
N GLY A 248 -8.53 4.57 6.96
CA GLY A 248 -9.64 3.92 6.25
C GLY A 248 -9.44 3.89 4.73
N VAL A 249 -8.91 4.96 4.14
CA VAL A 249 -8.55 5.00 2.73
C VAL A 249 -7.31 4.14 2.45
N LEU A 250 -6.28 4.22 3.30
CA LEU A 250 -5.08 3.40 3.16
C LEU A 250 -5.39 1.90 3.25
N SER A 251 -6.34 1.49 4.09
CA SER A 251 -6.80 0.10 4.19
C SER A 251 -7.83 -0.29 3.12
N LEU A 252 -8.19 0.61 2.20
CA LEU A 252 -9.24 0.43 1.18
C LEU A 252 -10.62 0.08 1.75
N SER A 253 -10.88 0.40 3.02
CA SER A 253 -12.19 0.20 3.67
C SER A 253 -13.12 1.38 3.45
N THR A 254 -12.56 2.54 3.10
CA THR A 254 -13.28 3.78 2.84
C THR A 254 -12.90 4.32 1.46
N SER A 255 -13.86 4.95 0.78
CA SER A 255 -13.61 5.64 -0.49
C SER A 255 -12.57 6.76 -0.32
N PRO A 256 -11.63 6.95 -1.28
CA PRO A 256 -10.71 8.09 -1.29
C PRO A 256 -11.40 9.45 -1.17
N ASN A 257 -12.65 9.55 -1.65
CA ASN A 257 -13.45 10.78 -1.57
C ASN A 257 -13.73 11.24 -0.13
N ALA A 258 -13.63 10.34 0.86
CA ALA A 258 -13.76 10.72 2.27
C ALA A 258 -12.68 11.74 2.71
N LEU A 259 -11.48 11.63 2.13
CA LEU A 259 -10.41 12.61 2.36
C LEU A 259 -10.71 13.95 1.69
N LEU A 260 -11.44 13.95 0.56
CA LEU A 260 -11.82 15.17 -0.15
C LEU A 260 -13.14 15.78 0.35
N SER A 261 -13.77 15.20 1.37
CA SER A 261 -15.01 15.75 1.92
C SER A 261 -14.80 17.16 2.51
N PRO A 262 -15.78 18.07 2.40
CA PRO A 262 -15.61 19.45 2.88
C PRO A 262 -15.12 19.55 4.33
N GLY A 263 -15.64 18.68 5.21
CA GLY A 263 -15.21 18.62 6.61
C GLY A 263 -13.75 18.19 6.80
N THR A 264 -13.23 17.23 6.02
CA THR A 264 -11.80 16.88 6.06
C THR A 264 -10.96 18.02 5.52
N VAL A 265 -11.38 18.61 4.39
CA VAL A 265 -10.64 19.70 3.73
C VAL A 265 -10.51 20.91 4.65
N VAL A 266 -11.59 21.33 5.31
CA VAL A 266 -11.54 22.43 6.28
C VAL A 266 -10.60 22.11 7.44
N ARG A 267 -10.69 20.91 8.03
CA ARG A 267 -9.79 20.50 9.12
C ARG A 267 -8.32 20.53 8.70
N VAL A 268 -8.01 19.95 7.53
CA VAL A 268 -6.64 19.85 7.01
C VAL A 268 -6.08 21.20 6.55
N LEU A 269 -6.90 22.09 6.01
CA LEU A 269 -6.45 23.39 5.49
C LEU A 269 -6.53 24.52 6.52
N SER A 270 -7.25 24.34 7.63
CA SER A 270 -7.28 25.34 8.69
C SER A 270 -5.92 25.44 9.37
N GLU A 271 -5.32 26.64 9.38
CA GLU A 271 -4.01 26.91 9.99
C GLU A 271 -3.98 26.56 11.49
N TRP A 272 -5.13 26.60 12.15
CA TRP A 272 -5.33 26.24 13.55
C TRP A 272 -5.12 24.75 13.87
N HIS A 273 -5.13 23.88 12.85
CA HIS A 273 -5.04 22.41 13.01
C HIS A 273 -3.91 21.80 12.18
N LEU A 274 -2.96 22.60 11.67
CA LEU A 274 -1.76 22.09 11.01
C LEU A 274 -0.61 22.09 12.01
N PRO A 275 -0.29 20.95 12.65
CA PRO A 275 0.99 20.81 13.32
C PRO A 275 2.10 21.13 12.34
N THR A 276 3.06 21.94 12.74
CA THR A 276 4.38 21.87 12.12
C THR A 276 4.90 20.45 12.29
N THR A 277 5.65 19.93 11.32
CA THR A 277 6.31 18.62 11.49
C THR A 277 7.09 18.69 12.80
N PRO A 278 6.79 17.83 13.80
CA PRO A 278 7.51 17.87 15.05
C PRO A 278 9.00 17.67 14.76
N THR A 279 9.86 18.54 15.29
CA THR A 279 11.27 18.19 15.47
C THR A 279 11.32 16.86 16.24
N ALA A 280 12.30 16.00 16.01
CA ALA A 280 12.35 14.65 16.60
C ALA A 280 12.17 14.63 18.14
N THR A 281 12.48 15.74 18.82
CA THR A 281 12.31 15.99 20.26
C THR A 281 10.90 16.40 20.71
N ALA A 282 10.00 16.71 19.77
CA ALA A 282 8.67 17.26 20.02
C ALA A 282 7.54 16.26 19.73
N TYR A 283 7.83 14.97 19.54
CA TYR A 283 6.79 13.96 19.50
C TYR A 283 6.11 13.91 20.87
N PRO A 284 4.81 14.25 20.99
CA PRO A 284 4.11 14.18 22.26
C PRO A 284 4.11 12.72 22.74
N PRO A 285 4.11 12.46 24.06
CA PRO A 285 3.86 11.12 24.59
C PRO A 285 2.56 10.61 23.97
N HIS A 286 2.67 9.57 23.16
CA HIS A 286 1.65 9.18 22.19
C HIS A 286 0.32 8.85 22.90
N HIS A 287 -0.76 9.47 22.41
CA HIS A 287 -2.19 9.23 22.62
C HIS A 287 -2.66 8.69 23.99
N ASP A 288 -3.54 9.46 24.65
CA ASP A 288 -4.41 8.91 25.69
C ASP A 288 -5.27 7.76 25.09
N PRO A 289 -5.49 6.67 25.83
CA PRO A 289 -6.34 5.58 25.37
C PRO A 289 -7.75 6.10 25.05
N PRO A 290 -8.42 5.57 24.01
CA PRO A 290 -9.83 5.87 23.82
C PRO A 290 -10.59 5.52 25.10
N GLN A 291 -11.36 6.47 25.63
CA GLN A 291 -12.23 6.20 26.78
C GLN A 291 -13.14 5.04 26.39
N VAL A 292 -12.92 3.89 27.00
CA VAL A 292 -13.82 2.74 26.90
C VAL A 292 -15.14 3.22 27.50
N ARG A 293 -16.13 3.54 26.65
CA ARG A 293 -17.51 3.62 27.11
C ARG A 293 -17.90 2.22 27.50
N THR A 294 -17.84 1.94 28.80
CA THR A 294 -18.47 0.77 29.39
C THR A 294 -19.95 0.83 29.00
N LEU A 295 -20.36 -0.02 28.06
CA LEU A 295 -21.76 -0.35 27.91
C LEU A 295 -22.15 -1.09 29.19
N GLN A 296 -22.77 -0.37 30.12
CA GLN A 296 -23.48 -1.01 31.22
C GLN A 296 -24.64 -1.79 30.61
N ALA A 297 -24.73 -3.06 31.02
CA ALA A 297 -25.79 -4.00 30.66
C ALA A 297 -27.17 -3.52 31.11
#